data_AF-A0A537Q9Y9-F1
#
_entry.id   AF-A0A537Q9Y9-F1
#
_cell.length_a   1.000
_cell.length_b   1.000
_cell.length_c   1.000
_cell.angle_alpha   90.00
_cell.angle_beta   90.00
_cell.angle_gamma   90.00
#
_symmetry.space_group_name_H-M   'P 1'
#
loop_
_entity.id
_entity.type
_entity.pdbx_description
1 polymer ?
#
loop_
_entity_poly.entity_id
_entity_poly.type
_entity_poly.pdbx_seq_one_letter_code
_entity_poly.pdbx_strand_id
1 'polypeptide(L)'
;MGWDAEDVALLKELWAVGRSAAQIARRLGHSRNAVCAKLTRLGLKRGHKPPTAKPRIRSVPKRKPALAACARPVAKIVSRKAVMKQPKDFTKDFTKRQLYAMLAEAVRNTG
;
A
#
# COMPACT_ATOMS: atom_id res chain seq x y z
N MET A 1 16.19 -9.08 -9.19
CA MET A 1 15.43 -7.91 -8.69
C MET A 1 15.50 -7.86 -7.17
N GLY A 2 16.71 -7.65 -6.67
CA GLY A 2 17.02 -7.59 -5.24
C GLY A 2 17.50 -6.19 -4.89
N TRP A 3 17.76 -5.95 -3.62
CA TRP A 3 18.46 -4.74 -3.19
C TRP A 3 19.93 -4.87 -3.57
N ASP A 4 20.39 -4.03 -4.50
CA ASP A 4 21.80 -4.01 -4.90
C ASP A 4 22.67 -3.35 -3.81
N ALA A 5 23.97 -3.63 -3.83
CA ALA A 5 24.89 -3.07 -2.84
C ALA A 5 24.91 -1.52 -2.90
N GLU A 6 24.86 -0.97 -4.11
CA GLU A 6 24.79 0.48 -4.37
C GLU A 6 23.52 1.10 -3.79
N ASP A 7 22.36 0.46 -3.97
CA ASP A 7 21.08 0.93 -3.41
C ASP A 7 21.11 0.96 -1.88
N VAL A 8 21.78 -0.03 -1.27
CA VAL A 8 21.93 -0.10 0.19
C VAL A 8 22.90 0.97 0.70
N ALA A 9 23.97 1.26 -0.04
CA ALA A 9 24.90 2.35 0.29
C ALA A 9 24.19 3.70 0.24
N LEU A 10 23.48 3.99 -0.87
CA LEU A 10 22.71 5.23 -1.03
C LEU A 10 21.57 5.33 0.00
N LEU A 11 20.92 4.21 0.34
CA LEU A 11 19.91 4.16 1.41
C LEU A 11 20.50 4.63 2.74
N LYS A 12 21.68 4.14 3.13
CA LYS A 12 22.34 4.50 4.39
C LYS A 12 22.74 5.98 4.41
N GLU A 13 23.31 6.47 3.31
CA GLU A 13 23.70 7.87 3.17
C GLU A 13 22.50 8.81 3.31
N LEU A 14 21.45 8.59 2.51
CA LEU A 14 20.24 9.42 2.55
C LEU A 14 19.52 9.32 3.92
N TRP A 15 19.61 8.14 4.55
CA TRP A 15 19.06 7.94 5.88
C TRP A 15 19.81 8.74 6.95
N ALA A 16 21.14 8.80 6.88
CA ALA A 16 22.00 9.61 7.76
C ALA A 16 21.73 11.12 7.60
N VAL A 17 21.50 11.57 6.37
CA VAL A 17 21.07 12.96 6.06
C VAL A 17 19.68 13.29 6.64
N GLY A 18 18.94 12.30 7.13
CA GLY A 18 17.63 12.53 7.73
C GLY A 18 16.48 12.53 6.73
N ARG A 19 16.67 12.07 5.48
CA ARG A 19 15.58 11.94 4.49
C ARG A 19 14.52 10.94 4.97
N SER A 20 13.25 11.20 4.69
CA SER A 20 12.17 10.25 5.02
C SER A 20 12.18 9.04 4.08
N ALA A 21 11.66 7.89 4.54
CA ALA A 21 11.57 6.68 3.73
C ALA A 21 10.84 6.89 2.39
N ALA A 22 9.82 7.75 2.34
CA ALA A 22 9.11 8.06 1.10
C ALA A 22 9.94 8.91 0.12
N GLN A 23 10.79 9.81 0.62
CA GLN A 23 11.72 10.58 -0.21
C GLN A 23 12.82 9.68 -0.78
N ILE A 24 13.35 8.78 0.05
CA ILE A 24 14.38 7.84 -0.36
C ILE A 24 13.84 6.85 -1.41
N ALA A 25 12.63 6.34 -1.19
CA ALA A 25 11.89 5.52 -2.15
C ALA A 25 11.79 6.14 -3.55
N ARG A 26 11.46 7.43 -3.64
CA ARG A 26 11.37 8.14 -4.92
C ARG A 26 12.71 8.23 -5.66
N ARG A 27 13.83 8.19 -4.95
CA ARG A 27 15.16 8.31 -5.54
C ARG A 27 15.75 6.97 -5.97
N LEU A 28 15.46 5.91 -5.20
CA LEU A 28 15.88 4.53 -5.50
C LEU A 28 14.92 3.78 -6.43
N GLY A 29 13.73 4.34 -6.73
CA GLY A 29 12.70 3.62 -7.49
C GLY A 29 12.05 2.47 -6.72
N HIS A 30 12.15 2.46 -5.39
CA HIS A 30 11.56 1.45 -4.53
C HIS A 30 10.28 1.93 -3.86
N SER A 31 9.43 0.99 -3.43
CA SER A 31 8.28 1.30 -2.58
C SER A 31 8.72 1.84 -1.21
N ARG A 32 7.98 2.81 -0.65
CA ARG A 32 8.16 3.26 0.74
C ARG A 32 8.20 2.07 1.72
N ASN A 33 7.36 1.07 1.50
CA ASN A 33 7.29 -0.09 2.37
C ASN A 33 8.52 -0.99 2.24
N ALA A 34 9.08 -1.12 1.02
CA ALA A 34 10.33 -1.84 0.80
C ALA A 34 11.50 -1.15 1.52
N VAL A 35 11.57 0.19 1.44
CA VAL A 35 12.57 0.98 2.17
C VAL A 35 12.42 0.81 3.69
N CYS A 36 11.21 0.92 4.24
CA CYS A 36 10.96 0.68 5.66
C CYS A 36 11.37 -0.74 6.09
N ALA A 37 11.03 -1.76 5.30
CA ALA A 37 11.41 -3.14 5.56
C ALA A 37 12.93 -3.31 5.54
N LYS A 38 13.63 -2.71 4.57
CA LYS A 38 15.09 -2.78 4.48
C LYS A 38 15.77 -2.07 5.66
N LEU A 39 15.30 -0.87 6.03
CA LEU A 39 15.80 -0.15 7.21
C LEU A 39 15.60 -0.95 8.50
N THR A 40 14.48 -1.67 8.61
CA THR A 40 14.20 -2.56 9.76
C THR A 40 15.17 -3.73 9.81
N ARG A 41 15.46 -4.37 8.66
CA ARG A 41 16.45 -5.45 8.55
C ARG A 41 17.87 -4.97 8.87
N LEU A 42 18.18 -3.71 8.57
CA LEU A 42 19.47 -3.07 8.86
C LEU A 42 19.56 -2.48 10.29
N GLY A 43 18.49 -2.53 11.09
CA GLY A 43 18.47 -1.95 12.44
C GLY A 43 18.47 -0.42 12.48
N LEU A 44 18.35 0.25 11.33
CA LEU A 44 18.39 1.71 11.17
C LEU A 44 17.04 2.35 11.51
N LYS A 45 16.52 2.11 12.72
CA LYS A 45 15.27 2.72 13.17
C LYS A 45 15.52 4.16 13.63
N ARG A 46 14.82 5.11 13.02
CA ARG A 46 14.66 6.44 13.62
C ARG A 46 13.67 6.28 14.76
N GLY A 47 13.96 6.87 15.91
CA GLY A 47 13.09 6.81 17.09
C GLY A 47 11.63 6.99 16.69
N HIS A 48 10.75 6.16 17.26
CA HIS A 48 9.32 6.22 16.97
C HIS A 48 8.84 7.65 17.21
N LYS A 49 8.26 8.29 16.18
CA LYS A 49 7.46 9.48 16.44
C LYS A 49 6.35 9.01 17.40
N PRO A 50 6.17 9.64 18.57
CA PRO A 50 5.05 9.29 19.44
C PRO A 50 3.77 9.37 18.61
N PRO A 51 2.83 8.43 18.78
CA PRO A 51 1.58 8.48 18.06
C PRO A 51 0.97 9.86 18.30
N THR A 52 0.88 10.68 17.25
CA THR A 52 0.20 11.97 17.30
C THR A 52 -1.16 11.69 17.91
N ALA A 53 -1.44 12.33 19.04
CA ALA A 53 -2.68 12.17 19.79
C ALA A 53 -3.83 12.18 18.78
N LYS A 54 -4.64 11.13 18.74
CA LYS A 54 -5.83 11.08 17.89
C LYS A 54 -6.82 12.07 18.50
N PRO A 55 -7.00 13.31 17.99
CA PRO A 55 -8.05 14.14 18.53
C PRO A 55 -9.36 13.41 18.24
N ARG A 56 -10.10 13.05 19.28
CA ARG A 56 -11.45 12.54 19.12
C ARG A 56 -12.26 13.71 18.58
N ILE A 57 -12.37 13.83 17.26
CA ILE A 57 -13.20 14.83 16.59
C ILE A 57 -14.62 14.58 17.10
N ARG A 58 -15.04 15.35 18.12
CA ARG A 58 -16.42 15.35 18.60
C ARG A 58 -17.25 15.90 17.46
N SER A 59 -18.06 15.04 16.85
CA SER A 59 -19.05 15.47 15.88
C SER A 59 -19.96 16.50 16.55
N VAL A 60 -20.01 17.71 15.99
CA VAL A 60 -20.91 18.78 16.43
C VAL A 60 -22.34 18.24 16.37
N PRO A 61 -23.14 18.36 17.45
CA PRO A 61 -24.54 17.93 17.44
C PRO A 61 -25.29 18.76 16.39
N LYS A 62 -25.67 18.14 15.28
CA LYS A 62 -26.58 18.76 14.31
C LYS A 62 -27.93 18.93 15.00
N ARG A 63 -28.36 20.18 15.23
CA ARG A 63 -29.71 20.50 15.70
C ARG A 63 -30.71 19.90 14.70
N LYS A 64 -31.58 19.02 15.19
CA LYS A 64 -32.67 18.42 14.41
C LYS A 64 -33.73 19.51 14.18
N PRO A 65 -34.16 19.79 12.93
CA PRO A 65 -35.44 20.46 12.75
C PRO A 65 -36.55 19.43 13.01
N ALA A 66 -37.48 19.78 13.90
CA ALA A 66 -38.71 19.04 14.09
C ALA A 66 -39.62 19.29 12.90
N LEU A 67 -40.08 18.23 12.21
CA LEU A 67 -41.51 17.92 12.00
C LEU A 67 -41.72 16.80 10.96
N ALA A 68 -42.81 16.08 11.20
CA ALA A 68 -43.72 15.44 10.24
C ALA A 68 -43.37 14.06 9.65
N ALA A 69 -44.35 13.17 9.85
CA ALA A 69 -44.45 11.79 9.43
C ALA A 69 -44.41 11.61 7.89
N CYS A 70 -43.74 10.54 7.45
CA CYS A 70 -44.10 9.75 6.27
C CYS A 70 -43.46 8.36 6.39
N ALA A 71 -44.26 7.33 6.15
CA ALA A 71 -43.94 5.94 6.39
C ALA A 71 -43.15 5.27 5.24
N ARG A 72 -42.37 4.23 5.63
CA ARG A 72 -41.82 3.08 4.84
C ARG A 72 -40.54 3.31 4.00
N PRO A 73 -39.71 2.27 3.73
CA PRO A 73 -39.51 0.95 4.37
C PRO A 73 -38.08 0.76 4.95
N VAL A 74 -37.90 -0.24 5.81
CA VAL A 74 -36.58 -0.67 6.33
C VAL A 74 -35.77 -1.36 5.21
N ALA A 75 -35.00 -0.57 4.46
CA ALA A 75 -34.03 -1.09 3.49
C ALA A 75 -32.71 -1.43 4.21
N LYS A 76 -32.36 -2.72 4.13
CA LYS A 76 -31.15 -3.40 4.59
C LYS A 76 -29.90 -2.51 4.68
N ILE A 77 -29.22 -2.61 5.82
CA ILE A 77 -27.82 -2.24 6.02
C ILE A 77 -26.97 -3.05 5.02
N VAL A 78 -26.70 -2.47 3.85
CA VAL A 78 -25.55 -2.81 3.02
C VAL A 78 -24.97 -1.48 2.55
N SER A 79 -24.07 -0.94 3.36
CA SER A 79 -23.20 0.14 2.91
C SER A 79 -22.32 -0.42 1.79
N ARG A 80 -22.75 -0.15 0.57
CA ARG A 80 -21.95 -0.31 -0.64
C ARG A 80 -20.72 0.58 -0.49
N LYS A 81 -19.61 0.02 -0.03
CA LYS A 81 -18.29 0.62 -0.27
C LYS A 81 -17.95 0.33 -1.72
N ALA A 82 -18.46 1.20 -2.59
CA ALA A 82 -18.11 1.25 -3.99
C ALA A 82 -16.60 1.50 -4.11
N VAL A 83 -15.88 0.43 -4.45
CA VAL A 83 -14.87 0.37 -5.51
C VAL A 83 -14.10 1.67 -5.72
N MET A 84 -12.94 1.79 -5.08
CA MET A 84 -11.81 2.42 -5.75
C MET A 84 -11.06 1.33 -6.50
N LYS A 85 -11.16 1.39 -7.83
CA LYS A 85 -10.44 0.53 -8.76
C LYS A 85 -8.96 0.56 -8.40
N GLN A 86 -8.40 -0.61 -8.11
CA GLN A 86 -6.96 -0.78 -8.17
C GLN A 86 -6.50 -0.51 -9.61
N PRO A 87 -5.45 0.27 -9.85
CA PRO A 87 -4.78 0.25 -11.15
C PRO A 87 -4.18 -1.15 -11.34
N LYS A 88 -4.90 -1.97 -12.10
CA LYS A 88 -4.52 -3.30 -12.56
C LYS A 88 -3.68 -3.17 -13.82
N ASP A 89 -2.54 -2.48 -13.75
CA ASP A 89 -1.81 -2.15 -14.99
C ASP A 89 -0.32 -2.50 -14.98
N PHE A 90 0.22 -3.28 -14.02
CA PHE A 90 1.63 -3.71 -14.18
C PHE A 90 2.01 -5.12 -13.75
N THR A 91 1.13 -5.87 -13.11
CA THR A 91 1.32 -7.31 -12.94
C THR A 91 0.19 -7.98 -13.67
N LYS A 92 0.35 -8.10 -14.98
CA LYS A 92 -0.37 -9.08 -15.80
C LYS A 92 -0.30 -10.39 -15.02
N ASP A 93 -1.43 -10.81 -14.46
CA ASP A 93 -1.57 -12.01 -13.66
C ASP A 93 -1.06 -13.18 -14.49
N PHE A 94 0.20 -13.56 -14.28
CA PHE A 94 0.76 -14.74 -14.90
C PHE A 94 0.15 -15.91 -14.18
N THR A 95 -1.06 -16.27 -14.62
CA THR A 95 -1.82 -17.34 -13.99
C THR A 95 -0.94 -18.59 -14.02
N LYS A 96 -0.95 -19.37 -12.95
CA LYS A 96 -0.17 -20.61 -12.84
C LYS A 96 -0.36 -21.51 -14.08
N ARG A 97 -1.54 -21.44 -14.70
CA ARG A 97 -1.89 -22.13 -15.95
C ARG A 97 -1.10 -21.64 -17.18
N GLN A 98 -0.82 -20.34 -17.30
CA GLN A 98 0.04 -19.79 -18.35
C GLN A 98 1.51 -20.19 -18.17
N LEU A 99 2.00 -20.29 -16.93
CA LEU A 99 3.34 -20.79 -16.66
C LEU A 99 3.50 -22.25 -17.10
N TYR A 100 2.55 -23.10 -16.74
CA TYR A 100 2.56 -24.49 -17.20
C TYR A 100 2.43 -24.63 -18.72
N ALA A 101 1.66 -23.76 -19.37
CA ALA A 101 1.53 -23.77 -20.83
C ALA A 101 2.86 -23.44 -21.52
N MET A 102 3.59 -22.40 -21.06
CA MET A 102 4.90 -22.05 -21.61
C MET A 102 5.94 -23.14 -21.36
N LEU A 103 5.96 -23.74 -20.16
CA LEU A 103 6.87 -24.85 -19.87
C LEU A 103 6.57 -26.06 -20.75
N ALA A 104 5.30 -26.39 -20.97
CA ALA A 104 4.91 -27.50 -21.82
C ALA A 104 5.24 -27.26 -23.31
N GLU A 105 5.20 -26.02 -23.78
CA GLU A 105 5.59 -25.65 -25.14
C GLU A 105 7.10 -25.72 -25.33
N ALA A 106 7.89 -25.21 -24.38
CA ALA A 106 9.34 -25.28 -24.42
C ALA A 106 9.84 -26.74 -24.53
N VAL A 107 9.25 -27.66 -23.77
CA VAL A 107 9.59 -29.10 -23.86
C VAL A 107 9.28 -29.69 -25.24
N ARG A 108 8.19 -29.26 -25.90
CA ARG A 108 7.84 -29.73 -27.25
C ARG A 108 8.74 -29.18 -28.35
N ASN A 109 9.32 -28.00 -28.16
CA ASN A 109 10.22 -27.36 -29.13
C ASN A 109 11.68 -27.81 -28.98
N THR A 110 11.95 -28.75 -28.06
CA THR A 110 13.30 -29.31 -27.82
C THR A 110 13.45 -30.73 -28.40
N GLY A 111 12.67 -31.06 -29.44
CA GLY A 111 12.68 -32.36 -30.13
C GLY A 111 12.72 -32.17 -31.64
#